data_AF-A0ABD1KNF7-F1
#
_entry.id   AF-A0ABD1KNF7-F1
#
_cell.length_a   1.000
_cell.length_b   1.000
_cell.length_c   1.000
_cell.angle_alpha   90.00
_cell.angle_beta   90.00
_cell.angle_gamma   90.00
#
_symmetry.space_group_name_H-M   'P 1'
#
loop_
_entity.id
_entity.type
_entity.pdbx_description
1 polymer ?
#
loop_
_entity_poly.entity_id
_entity_poly.type
_entity_poly.pdbx_seq_one_letter_code
_entity_poly.pdbx_strand_id
1 'polypeptide(L)'
;MDSYGGHYLNKSAVLSGLGIARMCQLLLGCTTMALVAHSAGYRADYGVYCMFVWCFCFAVTLVVFAMDVTRLHGCVPISWDNFTVSFAMLATLMYVTASVVYPVYFLSSECPAEGCETRDYRIAVTVCSSVCSFAYGAEVFLTRAKPGHVVGYMATLSGLLKVVQAFVACIIFGALAHDSEYNKHVPTQYCVVVYSLCFAVTVIVVAMTVSGRTSALRFPFDRFINMSVGFIGAGQLAHALVRGFTAAGVISVHRITASSPDTDLPTVAGLRKMGVNFTTSNKETVQKSDVLFLAVKPHIIPFVLDEIGPDIEDRHLIVSCAAGVTIGSIEKKLMQHRPSPKVMRLMTNTPVVVREGATVYATGTHAEVEDGQLLEQLMGSVGYCTEVEEDLIDPVTGLSGSGPAYAFTAVDALADGGVKMGLPRRLAVRLGAQALLGAARMLLDSEQHPGQLKDNVCSPGGATIHALHVMESGGFRSLLINAVEASCIRTRELQFLADQEKISAAAIKKTTLDKVLQQPGAAETGVGVRTGISLFNSSRHKK
;
A
#
# COMPACT_ATOMS: atom_id res chain seq x y z
N MET A 1 -28.07 -10.94 5.80
CA MET A 1 -28.98 -10.73 6.94
C MET A 1 -28.25 -11.20 8.17
N ASP A 2 -27.72 -10.28 8.97
CA ASP A 2 -27.03 -10.61 10.22
C ASP A 2 -28.03 -10.72 11.38
N SER A 3 -27.87 -11.78 12.18
CA SER A 3 -28.76 -12.20 13.27
C SER A 3 -28.50 -11.51 14.63
N TYR A 4 -28.17 -10.21 14.64
CA TYR A 4 -28.16 -9.43 15.88
C TYR A 4 -28.98 -8.16 15.72
N GLY A 5 -30.23 -8.22 16.19
CA GLY A 5 -31.15 -7.09 16.28
C GLY A 5 -30.66 -6.04 17.28
N GLY A 6 -29.81 -5.13 16.81
CA GLY A 6 -29.55 -3.85 17.46
C GLY A 6 -30.50 -2.77 16.90
N HIS A 7 -30.99 -1.88 17.77
CA HIS A 7 -31.84 -0.74 17.38
C HIS A 7 -31.37 -0.08 16.08
N TYR A 8 -32.29 0.22 15.15
CA TYR A 8 -32.08 0.93 13.88
C TYR A 8 -31.36 2.30 14.00
N LEU A 9 -31.12 2.77 15.23
CA LEU A 9 -30.48 4.04 15.55
C LEU A 9 -29.03 3.80 16.01
N ASN A 10 -28.09 4.24 15.18
CA ASN A 10 -26.66 4.20 15.52
C ASN A 10 -26.29 5.35 16.47
N LYS A 11 -26.47 5.18 17.79
CA LYS A 11 -26.09 6.20 18.79
C LYS A 11 -24.60 6.55 18.73
N SER A 12 -23.74 5.61 18.31
CA SER A 12 -22.30 5.83 18.14
C SER A 12 -21.95 6.70 16.94
N ALA A 13 -22.81 6.78 15.90
CA ALA A 13 -22.59 7.68 14.77
C ALA A 13 -22.80 9.14 15.18
N VAL A 14 -23.82 9.42 16.01
CA VAL A 14 -24.16 10.76 16.50
C VAL A 14 -23.11 11.30 17.47
N LEU A 15 -22.59 10.45 18.37
CA LEU A 15 -21.61 10.84 19.39
C LEU A 15 -20.15 10.84 18.88
N SER A 16 -19.92 10.46 17.63
CA SER A 16 -18.58 10.50 17.02
C SER A 16 -18.16 11.94 16.70
N GLY A 17 -16.84 12.19 16.62
CA GLY A 17 -16.33 13.50 16.21
C GLY A 17 -16.87 13.97 14.85
N LEU A 18 -17.13 13.02 13.93
CA LEU A 18 -17.74 13.28 12.62
C LEU A 18 -19.23 13.62 12.74
N GLY A 19 -19.97 12.90 13.59
CA GLY A 19 -21.39 13.17 13.86
C GLY A 19 -21.61 14.56 14.49
N ILE A 20 -20.74 14.94 15.44
CA ILE A 20 -20.77 16.28 16.07
C ILE A 20 -20.52 17.37 15.02
N ALA A 21 -19.53 17.18 14.13
CA ALA A 21 -19.26 18.13 13.05
C ALA A 21 -20.50 18.34 12.15
N ARG A 22 -21.17 17.26 11.75
CA ARG A 22 -22.39 17.31 10.92
C ARG A 22 -23.59 17.92 11.63
N MET A 23 -23.76 17.68 12.93
CA MET A 23 -24.78 18.37 13.72
C MET A 23 -24.52 19.88 13.78
N CYS A 24 -23.27 20.29 13.99
CA CYS A 24 -22.88 21.70 13.94
C CYS A 24 -23.16 22.32 12.57
N GLN A 25 -22.87 21.61 11.47
CA GLN A 25 -23.18 22.06 10.11
C GLN A 25 -24.69 22.27 9.91
N LEU A 26 -25.53 21.34 10.36
CA LEU A 26 -26.99 21.45 10.24
C LEU A 26 -27.56 22.60 11.06
N LEU A 27 -27.12 22.75 12.32
CA LEU A 27 -27.56 23.84 13.19
C LEU A 27 -27.17 25.19 12.59
N LEU A 28 -25.89 25.37 12.23
CA LEU A 28 -25.39 26.61 11.66
C LEU A 28 -26.02 26.92 10.31
N GLY A 29 -26.16 25.93 9.42
CA GLY A 29 -26.84 26.08 8.14
C GLY A 29 -28.29 26.53 8.28
N CYS A 30 -29.04 25.91 9.20
CA CYS A 30 -30.41 26.31 9.52
C CYS A 30 -30.48 27.76 10.04
N THR A 31 -29.60 28.12 10.98
CA THR A 31 -29.56 29.50 11.51
C THR A 31 -29.25 30.53 10.43
N THR A 32 -28.29 30.25 9.54
CA THR A 32 -27.94 31.15 8.44
C THR A 32 -29.13 31.38 7.51
N MET A 33 -29.83 30.31 7.08
CA MET A 33 -31.02 30.43 6.23
C MET A 33 -32.17 31.17 6.92
N ALA A 34 -32.40 30.92 8.21
CA ALA A 34 -33.45 31.58 8.98
C ALA A 34 -33.20 33.10 9.12
N LEU A 35 -31.95 33.50 9.39
CA LEU A 35 -31.56 34.91 9.49
C LEU A 35 -31.71 35.64 8.13
N VAL A 36 -31.36 34.96 7.04
CA VAL A 36 -31.51 35.49 5.67
C VAL A 36 -32.97 35.66 5.28
N ALA A 37 -33.81 34.68 5.64
CA ALA A 37 -35.25 34.70 5.36
C ALA A 37 -36.01 35.73 6.20
N HIS A 38 -35.57 36.01 7.44
CA HIS A 38 -36.24 36.94 8.34
C HIS A 38 -36.03 38.41 7.92
N SER A 39 -34.77 38.87 7.93
CA SER A 39 -34.47 40.30 7.76
C SER A 39 -33.20 40.59 6.97
N ALA A 40 -32.23 39.68 6.88
CA ALA A 40 -30.94 40.00 6.23
C ALA A 40 -31.07 40.19 4.70
N GLY A 41 -31.98 39.44 4.07
CA GLY A 41 -32.31 39.56 2.64
C GLY A 41 -31.23 39.00 1.70
N TYR A 42 -31.65 38.68 0.46
CA TYR A 42 -30.78 38.10 -0.58
C TYR A 42 -31.12 38.55 -2.01
N ARG A 43 -31.91 39.62 -2.19
CA ARG A 43 -32.52 40.05 -3.48
C ARG A 43 -31.54 40.63 -4.54
N ALA A 44 -30.34 40.10 -4.65
CA ALA A 44 -29.38 40.38 -5.71
C ALA A 44 -28.81 39.07 -6.27
N ASP A 45 -28.27 39.07 -7.49
CA ASP A 45 -27.78 37.84 -8.16
C ASP A 45 -26.77 37.05 -7.30
N TYR A 46 -25.85 37.77 -6.64
CA TYR A 46 -24.89 37.19 -5.72
C TYR A 46 -25.52 36.67 -4.41
N GLY A 47 -26.62 37.29 -3.97
CA GLY A 47 -27.39 36.82 -2.81
C GLY A 47 -28.16 35.52 -3.10
N VAL A 48 -28.67 35.37 -4.32
CA VAL A 48 -29.30 34.13 -4.78
C VAL A 48 -28.28 32.98 -4.81
N TYR A 49 -27.05 33.23 -5.26
CA TYR A 49 -25.96 32.25 -5.19
C TYR A 49 -25.67 31.82 -3.74
N CYS A 50 -25.49 32.77 -2.81
CA CYS A 50 -25.25 32.46 -1.40
C CYS A 50 -26.39 31.63 -0.80
N MET A 51 -27.65 31.98 -1.13
CA MET A 51 -28.81 31.23 -0.66
C MET A 51 -28.84 29.82 -1.24
N PHE A 52 -28.53 29.65 -2.53
CA PHE A 52 -28.41 28.32 -3.15
C PHE A 52 -27.36 27.46 -2.45
N VAL A 53 -26.16 28.02 -2.18
CA VAL A 53 -25.09 27.30 -1.47
C VAL A 53 -25.57 26.80 -0.11
N TRP A 54 -26.14 27.68 0.70
CA TRP A 54 -26.60 27.32 2.05
C TRP A 54 -27.70 26.25 2.02
N CYS A 55 -28.70 26.40 1.14
CA CYS A 55 -29.78 25.42 1.00
C CYS A 55 -29.31 24.08 0.47
N PHE A 56 -28.49 24.08 -0.60
CA PHE A 56 -27.98 22.85 -1.22
C PHE A 56 -27.14 22.06 -0.22
N CYS A 57 -26.17 22.71 0.43
CA CYS A 57 -25.30 22.05 1.38
C CYS A 57 -26.09 21.55 2.61
N PHE A 58 -27.03 22.34 3.13
CA PHE A 58 -27.90 21.90 4.23
C PHE A 58 -28.72 20.65 3.85
N ALA A 59 -29.35 20.64 2.68
CA ALA A 59 -30.17 19.53 2.24
C ALA A 59 -29.37 18.23 2.09
N VAL A 60 -28.19 18.31 1.47
CA VAL A 60 -27.33 17.12 1.28
C VAL A 60 -26.74 16.65 2.61
N THR A 61 -26.31 17.54 3.48
CA THR A 61 -25.83 17.17 4.84
C THR A 61 -26.93 16.54 5.67
N LEU A 62 -28.19 16.98 5.52
CA LEU A 62 -29.34 16.39 6.20
C LEU A 62 -29.59 14.96 5.72
N VAL A 63 -29.51 14.74 4.40
CA VAL A 63 -29.61 13.40 3.81
C VAL A 63 -28.47 12.50 4.30
N VAL A 64 -27.22 12.97 4.25
CA VAL A 64 -26.05 12.22 4.73
C VAL A 64 -26.23 11.84 6.21
N PHE A 65 -26.58 12.81 7.05
CA PHE A 65 -26.78 12.59 8.48
C PHE A 65 -27.92 11.59 8.74
N ALA A 66 -29.06 11.73 8.06
CA ALA A 66 -30.18 10.79 8.18
C ALA A 66 -29.79 9.37 7.75
N MET A 67 -29.05 9.23 6.65
CA MET A 67 -28.59 7.94 6.14
C MET A 67 -27.55 7.26 7.05
N ASP A 68 -26.70 8.02 7.73
CA ASP A 68 -25.74 7.49 8.70
C ASP A 68 -26.38 7.09 10.03
N VAL A 69 -27.40 7.84 10.47
CA VAL A 69 -28.16 7.51 11.69
C VAL A 69 -28.99 6.23 11.48
N THR A 70 -29.58 6.06 10.29
CA THR A 70 -30.45 4.94 9.94
C THR A 70 -29.71 3.72 9.37
N ARG A 71 -28.40 3.83 9.12
CA ARG A 71 -27.56 2.81 8.46
C ARG A 71 -28.06 2.36 7.07
N LEU A 72 -28.89 3.17 6.41
CA LEU A 72 -29.46 2.84 5.09
C LEU A 72 -28.49 3.11 3.92
N HIS A 73 -27.29 3.64 4.18
CA HIS A 73 -26.28 3.87 3.15
C HIS A 73 -25.86 2.58 2.41
N GLY A 74 -25.95 1.40 3.06
CA GLY A 74 -25.66 0.11 2.42
C GLY A 74 -26.65 -0.30 1.32
N CYS A 75 -27.79 0.39 1.19
CA CYS A 75 -28.78 0.13 0.14
C CYS A 75 -28.59 1.00 -1.11
N VAL A 76 -27.64 1.94 -1.09
CA VAL A 76 -27.42 2.87 -2.20
C VAL A 76 -26.28 2.36 -3.08
N PRO A 77 -26.45 2.31 -4.41
CA PRO A 77 -25.41 1.84 -5.34
C PRO A 77 -24.33 2.91 -5.60
N ILE A 78 -23.80 3.53 -4.54
CA ILE A 78 -22.80 4.61 -4.58
C ILE A 78 -21.75 4.32 -3.50
N SER A 79 -20.48 4.65 -3.77
CA SER A 79 -19.43 4.56 -2.76
C SER A 79 -19.63 5.64 -1.69
N TRP A 80 -20.26 5.27 -0.58
CA TRP A 80 -20.69 6.20 0.47
C TRP A 80 -19.52 6.99 1.09
N ASP A 81 -18.40 6.32 1.35
CA ASP A 81 -17.20 6.96 1.91
C ASP A 81 -16.60 7.98 0.92
N ASN A 82 -16.50 7.63 -0.36
CA ASN A 82 -15.98 8.56 -1.38
C ASN A 82 -16.95 9.72 -1.62
N PHE A 83 -18.26 9.47 -1.58
CA PHE A 83 -19.28 10.49 -1.74
C PHE A 83 -19.23 11.53 -0.62
N THR A 84 -19.27 11.09 0.64
CA THR A 84 -19.31 11.98 1.80
C THR A 84 -18.06 12.85 1.90
N VAL A 85 -16.88 12.29 1.63
CA VAL A 85 -15.62 13.06 1.61
C VAL A 85 -15.58 14.08 0.47
N SER A 86 -15.97 13.67 -0.75
CA SER A 86 -15.99 14.57 -1.90
C SER A 86 -16.96 15.72 -1.68
N PHE A 87 -18.15 15.41 -1.13
CA PHE A 87 -19.16 16.40 -0.82
C PHE A 87 -18.70 17.34 0.29
N ALA A 88 -18.11 16.85 1.38
CA ALA A 88 -17.60 17.70 2.46
C ALA A 88 -16.53 18.69 1.95
N MET A 89 -15.67 18.26 1.04
CA MET A 89 -14.67 19.13 0.41
C MET A 89 -15.33 20.20 -0.49
N LEU A 90 -16.28 19.79 -1.33
CA LEU A 90 -17.05 20.72 -2.17
C LEU A 90 -17.82 21.74 -1.33
N ALA A 91 -18.52 21.28 -0.28
CA ALA A 91 -19.27 22.11 0.64
C ALA A 91 -18.38 23.11 1.38
N THR A 92 -17.17 22.69 1.81
CA THR A 92 -16.18 23.59 2.40
C THR A 92 -15.85 24.74 1.44
N LEU A 93 -15.53 24.43 0.19
CA LEU A 93 -15.17 25.43 -0.81
C LEU A 93 -16.34 26.37 -1.13
N MET A 94 -17.55 25.82 -1.31
CA MET A 94 -18.75 26.61 -1.53
C MET A 94 -19.05 27.54 -0.35
N TYR A 95 -18.97 27.05 0.89
CA TYR A 95 -19.19 27.89 2.08
C TYR A 95 -18.12 28.97 2.24
N VAL A 96 -16.85 28.68 1.96
CA VAL A 96 -15.79 29.70 1.96
C VAL A 96 -16.12 30.79 0.96
N THR A 97 -16.53 30.43 -0.28
CA THR A 97 -16.94 31.44 -1.27
C THR A 97 -18.16 32.25 -0.83
N ALA A 98 -19.22 31.61 -0.32
CA ALA A 98 -20.41 32.30 0.15
C ALA A 98 -20.12 33.24 1.34
N SER A 99 -19.20 32.85 2.23
CA SER A 99 -18.79 33.64 3.41
C SER A 99 -17.97 34.87 3.04
N VAL A 100 -17.36 34.89 1.86
CA VAL A 100 -16.67 36.06 1.31
C VAL A 100 -17.61 36.91 0.45
N VAL A 101 -18.39 36.28 -0.44
CA VAL A 101 -19.27 36.99 -1.38
C VAL A 101 -20.39 37.72 -0.66
N TYR A 102 -21.06 37.08 0.31
CA TYR A 102 -22.20 37.70 1.00
C TYR A 102 -21.84 39.04 1.69
N PRO A 103 -20.79 39.13 2.54
CA PRO A 103 -20.44 40.41 3.14
C PRO A 103 -19.96 41.44 2.11
N VAL A 104 -19.20 41.06 1.10
CA VAL A 104 -18.69 42.02 0.09
C VAL A 104 -19.82 42.79 -0.61
N TYR A 105 -20.96 42.14 -0.86
CA TYR A 105 -22.08 42.76 -1.57
C TYR A 105 -23.18 43.32 -0.66
N PHE A 106 -23.35 42.79 0.55
CA PHE A 106 -24.46 43.16 1.43
C PHE A 106 -24.05 43.93 2.69
N LEU A 107 -22.76 43.97 3.07
CA LEU A 107 -22.26 44.78 4.18
C LEU A 107 -21.73 46.13 3.66
N SER A 108 -22.55 47.17 3.78
CA SER A 108 -22.15 48.57 3.60
C SER A 108 -21.76 49.21 4.93
N SER A 109 -20.78 50.12 4.92
CA SER A 109 -20.27 50.82 6.11
C SER A 109 -21.22 51.91 6.65
N GLU A 110 -22.17 52.38 5.84
CA GLU A 110 -23.09 53.46 6.20
C GLU A 110 -24.37 52.90 6.85
N CYS A 111 -24.69 53.34 8.06
CA CYS A 111 -25.96 53.04 8.75
C CYS A 111 -26.77 54.32 8.94
N PRO A 112 -27.79 54.59 8.10
CA PRO A 112 -28.82 55.58 8.42
C PRO A 112 -29.67 55.07 9.60
N ALA A 113 -30.19 55.98 10.43
CA ALA A 113 -30.88 55.66 11.69
C ALA A 113 -32.08 54.68 11.57
N GLU A 114 -32.62 54.47 10.37
CA GLU A 114 -33.60 53.41 10.05
C GLU A 114 -32.90 52.32 9.21
N GLY A 115 -32.58 51.16 9.81
CA GLY A 115 -32.01 50.00 9.10
C GLY A 115 -30.85 49.27 9.77
N CYS A 116 -30.35 49.72 10.93
CA CYS A 116 -29.22 49.07 11.61
C CYS A 116 -29.49 47.62 12.04
N GLU A 117 -30.74 47.26 12.39
CA GLU A 117 -31.08 45.87 12.70
C GLU A 117 -30.81 44.93 11.50
N THR A 118 -31.10 45.37 10.28
CA THR A 118 -30.82 44.59 9.05
C THR A 118 -29.32 44.35 8.87
N ARG A 119 -28.49 45.34 9.23
CA ARG A 119 -27.03 45.20 9.22
C ARG A 119 -26.57 44.16 10.23
N ASP A 120 -27.11 44.19 11.45
CA ASP A 120 -26.74 43.24 12.50
C ASP A 120 -27.12 41.80 12.11
N TYR A 121 -28.28 41.60 11.47
CA TYR A 121 -28.65 40.32 10.88
C TYR A 121 -27.69 39.87 9.78
N ARG A 122 -27.21 40.77 8.91
CA ARG A 122 -26.22 40.44 7.85
C ARG A 122 -24.84 40.08 8.42
N ILE A 123 -24.43 40.74 9.50
CA ILE A 123 -23.21 40.38 10.24
C ILE A 123 -23.37 38.97 10.83
N ALA A 124 -24.50 38.71 11.49
CA ALA A 124 -24.79 37.39 12.06
C ALA A 124 -24.78 36.29 10.99
N VAL A 125 -25.39 36.52 9.82
CA VAL A 125 -25.34 35.59 8.68
C VAL A 125 -23.90 35.30 8.24
N THR A 126 -23.07 36.33 8.14
CA THR A 126 -21.66 36.18 7.74
C THR A 126 -20.86 35.37 8.76
N VAL A 127 -21.07 35.63 10.05
CA VAL A 127 -20.41 34.90 11.14
C VAL A 127 -20.88 33.43 11.15
N CYS A 128 -22.19 33.18 11.09
CA CYS A 128 -22.73 31.82 11.05
C CYS A 128 -22.25 31.05 9.83
N SER A 129 -22.22 31.66 8.64
CA SER A 129 -21.66 31.07 7.42
C SER A 129 -20.17 30.75 7.58
N SER A 130 -19.38 31.67 8.15
CA SER A 130 -17.94 31.49 8.36
C SER A 130 -17.66 30.35 9.32
N VAL A 131 -18.35 30.27 10.46
CA VAL A 131 -18.22 29.17 11.42
C VAL A 131 -18.65 27.84 10.79
N CYS A 132 -19.68 27.85 9.96
CA CYS A 132 -20.13 26.65 9.23
C CYS A 132 -19.05 26.16 8.24
N SER A 133 -18.31 27.07 7.58
CA SER A 133 -17.21 26.69 6.70
C SER A 133 -16.10 25.92 7.44
N PHE A 134 -15.77 26.33 8.68
CA PHE A 134 -14.83 25.60 9.53
C PHE A 134 -15.38 24.23 9.96
N ALA A 135 -16.69 24.10 10.17
CA ALA A 135 -17.30 22.81 10.51
C ALA A 135 -17.22 21.80 9.35
N TYR A 136 -17.38 22.25 8.09
CA TYR A 136 -17.13 21.40 6.91
C TYR A 136 -15.63 21.09 6.74
N GLY A 137 -14.74 22.07 6.98
CA GLY A 137 -13.30 21.84 6.94
C GLY A 137 -12.83 20.83 8.00
N ALA A 138 -13.43 20.85 9.19
CA ALA A 138 -13.18 19.87 10.24
C ALA A 138 -13.61 18.45 9.82
N GLU A 139 -14.76 18.31 9.13
CA GLU A 139 -15.17 17.02 8.56
C GLU A 139 -14.16 16.50 7.54
N VAL A 140 -13.66 17.34 6.63
CA VAL A 140 -12.60 16.95 5.67
C VAL A 140 -11.33 16.50 6.41
N PHE A 141 -10.93 17.20 7.47
CA PHE A 141 -9.75 16.82 8.25
C PHE A 141 -9.94 15.48 9.00
N LEU A 142 -11.12 15.26 9.57
CA LEU A 142 -11.46 14.04 10.29
C LEU A 142 -11.59 12.82 9.37
N THR A 143 -11.99 13.04 8.12
CA THR A 143 -12.16 11.98 7.11
C THR A 143 -10.93 11.76 6.24
N ARG A 144 -9.93 12.64 6.32
CA ARG A 144 -8.65 12.52 5.60
C ARG A 144 -7.93 11.23 5.98
N ALA A 145 -7.33 10.59 4.97
CA ALA A 145 -6.51 9.42 5.18
C ALA A 145 -5.31 9.69 6.09
N LYS A 146 -5.26 8.97 7.22
CA LYS A 146 -4.11 8.90 8.10
C LYS A 146 -3.19 7.76 7.64
N PRO A 147 -1.86 7.88 7.81
CA PRO A 147 -0.94 6.79 7.48
C PRO A 147 -1.39 5.48 8.17
N GLY A 148 -1.63 4.42 7.37
CA GLY A 148 -2.00 3.09 7.87
C GLY A 148 -3.49 2.80 8.05
N HIS A 149 -4.41 3.66 7.59
CA HIS A 149 -5.85 3.35 7.52
C HIS A 149 -6.29 3.15 6.06
N VAL A 150 -7.07 2.10 5.78
CA VAL A 150 -7.67 1.86 4.46
C VAL A 150 -8.85 2.82 4.29
N VAL A 151 -8.77 3.73 3.34
CA VAL A 151 -9.79 4.75 3.06
C VAL A 151 -9.93 4.93 1.55
N GLY A 152 -11.12 5.33 1.10
CA GLY A 152 -11.40 5.55 -0.32
C GLY A 152 -10.47 6.60 -0.95
N TYR A 153 -10.25 6.51 -2.27
CA TYR A 153 -9.38 7.41 -3.04
C TYR A 153 -9.65 8.90 -2.74
N MET A 154 -10.91 9.28 -2.55
CA MET A 154 -11.30 10.68 -2.29
C MET A 154 -10.83 11.22 -0.93
N ALA A 155 -10.46 10.36 0.01
CA ALA A 155 -9.86 10.74 1.29
C ALA A 155 -8.33 10.96 1.21
N THR A 156 -7.71 10.66 0.06
CA THR A 156 -6.29 10.95 -0.17
C THR A 156 -6.07 12.41 -0.54
N LEU A 157 -4.83 12.90 -0.36
CA LEU A 157 -4.47 14.26 -0.78
C LEU A 157 -4.70 14.47 -2.29
N SER A 158 -4.44 13.45 -3.11
CA SER A 158 -4.64 13.50 -4.56
C SER A 158 -6.12 13.63 -4.93
N GLY A 159 -6.99 12.83 -4.30
CA GLY A 159 -8.44 12.90 -4.51
C GLY A 159 -9.03 14.26 -4.11
N LEU A 160 -8.65 14.78 -2.94
CA LEU A 160 -9.10 16.11 -2.49
C LEU A 160 -8.65 17.24 -3.43
N LEU A 161 -7.42 17.16 -3.96
CA LEU A 161 -6.93 18.12 -4.95
C LEU A 161 -7.74 18.10 -6.25
N LYS A 162 -8.30 16.96 -6.66
CA LYS A 162 -9.19 16.88 -7.83
C LYS A 162 -10.50 17.62 -7.61
N VAL A 163 -11.07 17.56 -6.41
CA VAL A 163 -12.27 18.33 -6.05
C VAL A 163 -11.97 19.84 -6.06
N VAL A 164 -10.82 20.26 -5.50
CA VAL A 164 -10.37 21.66 -5.56
C VAL A 164 -10.16 22.11 -7.00
N GLN A 165 -9.49 21.30 -7.82
CA GLN A 165 -9.25 21.60 -9.22
C GLN A 165 -10.56 21.81 -9.99
N ALA A 166 -11.55 20.92 -9.79
CA ALA A 166 -12.87 21.06 -10.40
C ALA A 166 -13.58 22.35 -9.97
N PHE A 167 -13.53 22.67 -8.67
CA PHE A 167 -14.15 23.87 -8.14
C PHE A 167 -13.51 25.17 -8.67
N VAL A 168 -12.17 25.23 -8.68
CA VAL A 168 -11.42 26.37 -9.24
C VAL A 168 -11.72 26.52 -10.73
N ALA A 169 -11.82 25.41 -11.48
CA ALA A 169 -12.22 25.45 -12.88
C ALA A 169 -13.64 26.04 -13.06
N CYS A 170 -14.61 25.68 -12.20
CA CYS A 170 -15.94 26.29 -12.23
C CYS A 170 -15.89 27.82 -12.02
N ILE A 171 -15.04 28.31 -11.10
CA ILE A 171 -14.84 29.75 -10.89
C ILE A 171 -14.24 30.40 -12.15
N ILE A 172 -13.23 29.77 -12.75
CA ILE A 172 -12.60 30.26 -13.99
C ILE A 172 -13.65 30.36 -15.11
N PHE A 173 -14.46 29.32 -15.32
CA PHE A 173 -15.51 29.35 -16.34
C PHE A 173 -16.62 30.36 -16.05
N GLY A 174 -17.01 30.53 -14.78
CA GLY A 174 -17.93 31.58 -14.37
C GLY A 174 -17.40 32.99 -14.67
N ALA A 175 -16.12 33.22 -14.37
CA ALA A 175 -15.44 34.48 -14.68
C ALA A 175 -15.24 34.69 -16.19
N LEU A 176 -15.08 33.61 -16.97
CA LEU A 176 -15.00 33.70 -18.42
C LEU A 176 -16.36 34.03 -19.05
N ALA A 177 -17.46 33.57 -18.45
CA ALA A 177 -18.81 33.79 -18.98
C ALA A 177 -19.30 35.25 -18.83
N HIS A 178 -18.83 35.98 -17.81
CA HIS A 178 -19.16 37.40 -17.59
C HIS A 178 -17.98 38.30 -17.95
N ASP A 179 -18.17 39.17 -18.95
CA ASP A 179 -17.26 40.29 -19.31
C ASP A 179 -15.81 39.91 -19.70
N SER A 180 -15.53 38.64 -20.00
CA SER A 180 -14.18 38.26 -20.43
C SER A 180 -13.95 38.42 -21.94
N GLU A 181 -12.91 39.16 -22.31
CA GLU A 181 -12.50 39.37 -23.70
C GLU A 181 -11.57 38.24 -24.23
N TYR A 182 -11.74 37.01 -23.72
CA TYR A 182 -10.84 35.89 -24.04
C TYR A 182 -10.85 35.50 -25.53
N ASN A 183 -11.89 35.92 -26.27
CA ASN A 183 -12.00 35.70 -27.72
C ASN A 183 -11.13 36.64 -28.56
N LYS A 184 -10.52 37.69 -27.97
CA LYS A 184 -9.70 38.64 -28.72
C LYS A 184 -8.33 38.10 -29.12
N HIS A 185 -7.78 37.14 -28.35
CA HIS A 185 -6.45 36.61 -28.58
C HIS A 185 -6.52 35.09 -28.80
N VAL A 186 -5.89 34.60 -29.86
CA VAL A 186 -5.83 33.16 -30.17
C VAL A 186 -5.21 32.33 -29.01
N PRO A 187 -4.14 32.79 -28.33
CA PRO A 187 -3.59 32.07 -27.18
C PRO A 187 -4.58 31.87 -26.02
N THR A 188 -5.46 32.84 -25.73
CA THR A 188 -6.44 32.71 -24.65
C THR A 188 -7.54 31.72 -25.00
N GLN A 189 -7.88 31.56 -26.28
CA GLN A 189 -8.79 30.51 -26.74
C GLN A 189 -8.19 29.11 -26.52
N TYR A 190 -6.89 28.92 -26.80
CA TYR A 190 -6.20 27.64 -26.51
C TYR A 190 -6.19 27.32 -25.01
N CYS A 191 -5.94 28.31 -24.14
CA CYS A 191 -6.01 28.12 -22.70
C CYS A 191 -7.40 27.64 -22.24
N VAL A 192 -8.47 28.22 -22.80
CA VAL A 192 -9.85 27.81 -22.49
C VAL A 192 -10.14 26.38 -22.94
N VAL A 193 -9.66 25.97 -24.11
CA VAL A 193 -9.80 24.58 -24.60
C VAL A 193 -9.09 23.60 -23.66
N VAL A 194 -7.86 23.91 -23.25
CA VAL A 194 -7.08 23.07 -22.33
C VAL A 194 -7.75 22.99 -20.96
N TYR A 195 -8.23 24.11 -20.41
CA TYR A 195 -8.98 24.11 -19.16
C TYR A 195 -10.28 23.32 -19.25
N SER A 196 -10.98 23.39 -20.38
CA SER A 196 -12.24 22.66 -20.61
C SER A 196 -12.01 21.15 -20.66
N LEU A 197 -10.94 20.71 -21.34
CA LEU A 197 -10.55 19.31 -21.39
C LEU A 197 -10.15 18.80 -20.01
N CYS A 198 -9.29 19.53 -19.29
CA CYS A 198 -8.85 19.19 -17.95
C CYS A 198 -10.02 19.12 -16.96
N PHE A 199 -10.98 20.04 -17.06
CA PHE A 199 -12.18 20.04 -16.24
C PHE A 199 -13.07 18.84 -16.54
N ALA A 200 -13.36 18.56 -17.82
CA ALA A 200 -14.17 17.41 -18.22
C ALA A 200 -13.58 16.09 -17.71
N VAL A 201 -12.27 15.88 -17.88
CA VAL A 201 -11.58 14.69 -17.35
C VAL A 201 -11.68 14.62 -15.83
N THR A 202 -11.49 15.73 -15.13
CA THR A 202 -11.58 15.77 -13.66
C THR A 202 -12.99 15.44 -13.17
N VAL A 203 -14.03 15.98 -13.80
CA VAL A 203 -15.43 15.67 -13.48
C VAL A 203 -15.75 14.20 -13.74
N ILE A 204 -15.27 13.63 -14.85
CA ILE A 204 -15.44 12.21 -15.16
C ILE A 204 -14.79 11.35 -14.08
N VAL A 205 -13.54 11.63 -13.69
CA VAL A 205 -12.83 10.87 -12.65
C VAL A 205 -13.56 10.95 -11.30
N VAL A 206 -14.02 12.14 -10.91
CA VAL A 206 -14.78 12.32 -9.67
C VAL A 206 -16.11 11.57 -9.72
N ALA A 207 -16.87 11.71 -10.81
CA ALA A 207 -18.17 11.06 -10.98
C ALA A 207 -18.06 9.53 -11.00
N MET A 208 -17.04 8.98 -11.67
CA MET A 208 -16.82 7.53 -11.74
C MET A 208 -16.39 6.95 -10.40
N THR A 209 -15.54 7.66 -9.65
CA THR A 209 -15.09 7.23 -8.32
C THR A 209 -16.24 7.26 -7.32
N VAL A 210 -17.08 8.30 -7.35
CA VAL A 210 -18.26 8.41 -6.48
C VAL A 210 -19.29 7.34 -6.84
N SER A 211 -19.55 7.12 -8.12
CA SER A 211 -20.55 6.14 -8.59
C SER A 211 -20.11 4.68 -8.41
N GLY A 212 -18.88 4.41 -7.95
CA GLY A 212 -18.36 3.04 -7.83
C GLY A 212 -18.28 2.28 -9.16
N ARG A 213 -18.30 2.99 -10.29
CA ARG A 213 -18.30 2.43 -11.66
C ARG A 213 -16.92 2.56 -12.33
N THR A 214 -15.86 2.57 -11.53
CA THR A 214 -14.48 2.61 -12.06
C THR A 214 -14.22 1.47 -13.05
N SER A 215 -14.90 0.33 -12.85
CA SER A 215 -14.88 -0.89 -13.69
C SER A 215 -15.27 -0.72 -15.17
N ALA A 216 -15.85 0.42 -15.56
CA ALA A 216 -16.17 0.71 -16.95
C ALA A 216 -14.99 1.29 -17.76
N LEU A 217 -13.94 1.77 -17.10
CA LEU A 217 -12.71 2.22 -17.75
C LEU A 217 -11.63 1.15 -17.62
N ARG A 218 -11.10 0.65 -18.74
CA ARG A 218 -9.89 -0.20 -18.78
C ARG A 218 -8.64 0.61 -18.42
N PHE A 219 -8.53 1.07 -17.18
CA PHE A 219 -7.27 1.57 -16.61
C PHE A 219 -6.73 0.54 -15.59
N PRO A 220 -5.39 0.38 -15.48
CA PRO A 220 -4.76 -0.61 -14.60
C PRO A 220 -5.05 -0.43 -13.10
N PHE A 221 -5.71 0.67 -12.70
CA PHE A 221 -6.13 0.95 -11.32
C PHE A 221 -7.17 -0.06 -10.77
N ASP A 222 -8.06 -0.62 -11.60
CA ASP A 222 -9.04 -1.62 -11.11
C ASP A 222 -8.42 -2.99 -10.86
N ARG A 223 -7.37 -3.38 -11.61
CA ARG A 223 -6.67 -4.64 -11.34
C ARG A 223 -6.09 -4.59 -9.92
N PHE A 224 -5.55 -3.45 -9.49
CA PHE A 224 -5.02 -3.29 -8.13
C PHE A 224 -6.09 -3.38 -7.01
N ILE A 225 -7.28 -2.80 -7.21
CA ILE A 225 -8.36 -2.81 -6.21
C ILE A 225 -9.06 -4.18 -6.14
N ASN A 226 -9.12 -4.89 -7.26
CA ASN A 226 -9.75 -6.21 -7.40
C ASN A 226 -8.79 -7.40 -7.48
N MET A 227 -7.51 -7.23 -7.12
CA MET A 227 -6.52 -8.30 -7.11
C MET A 227 -6.51 -9.09 -5.80
N SER A 228 -6.50 -10.40 -5.93
CA SER A 228 -6.25 -11.33 -4.82
C SER A 228 -4.83 -11.89 -4.90
N VAL A 229 -4.16 -12.02 -3.76
CA VAL A 229 -2.76 -12.44 -3.69
C VAL A 229 -2.62 -13.76 -2.96
N GLY A 230 -1.94 -14.70 -3.62
CA GLY A 230 -1.66 -16.04 -3.13
C GLY A 230 -0.22 -16.19 -2.70
N PHE A 231 0.02 -16.93 -1.62
CA PHE A 231 1.35 -17.34 -1.19
C PHE A 231 1.41 -18.86 -1.09
N ILE A 232 2.18 -19.50 -1.95
CA ILE A 232 2.55 -20.90 -1.77
C ILE A 232 3.80 -20.93 -0.89
N GLY A 233 3.63 -21.37 0.36
CA GLY A 233 4.63 -21.31 1.41
C GLY A 233 4.32 -20.22 2.44
N ALA A 234 4.22 -20.61 3.72
CA ALA A 234 3.92 -19.71 4.83
C ALA A 234 5.15 -19.43 5.73
N GLY A 235 6.32 -19.24 5.11
CA GLY A 235 7.59 -18.99 5.81
C GLY A 235 7.75 -17.54 6.30
N GLN A 236 8.98 -17.20 6.70
CA GLN A 236 9.32 -15.84 7.16
C GLN A 236 9.09 -14.78 6.07
N LEU A 237 9.44 -15.09 4.82
CA LEU A 237 9.26 -14.15 3.71
C LEU A 237 7.78 -13.87 3.43
N ALA A 238 6.95 -14.91 3.35
CA ALA A 238 5.51 -14.75 3.18
C ALA A 238 4.89 -13.94 4.33
N HIS A 239 5.26 -14.26 5.58
CA HIS A 239 4.81 -13.48 6.74
C HIS A 239 5.24 -12.00 6.66
N ALA A 240 6.48 -11.72 6.24
CA ALA A 240 6.99 -10.36 6.08
C ALA A 240 6.25 -9.58 4.98
N LEU A 241 6.04 -10.19 3.81
CA LEU A 241 5.32 -9.57 2.69
C LEU A 241 3.86 -9.30 3.02
N VAL A 242 3.16 -10.29 3.59
CA VAL A 242 1.77 -10.11 4.00
C VAL A 242 1.63 -8.99 5.02
N ARG A 243 2.51 -8.95 6.02
CA ARG A 243 2.52 -7.85 7.00
C ARG A 243 2.86 -6.51 6.36
N GLY A 244 3.80 -6.47 5.42
CA GLY A 244 4.14 -5.27 4.66
C GLY A 244 2.96 -4.74 3.84
N PHE A 245 2.33 -5.59 3.02
CA PHE A 245 1.20 -5.22 2.17
C PHE A 245 -0.01 -4.75 2.97
N THR A 246 -0.31 -5.44 4.07
CA THR A 246 -1.43 -5.07 4.94
C THR A 246 -1.15 -3.78 5.70
N ALA A 247 0.09 -3.54 6.15
CA ALA A 247 0.49 -2.28 6.78
C ALA A 247 0.54 -1.10 5.80
N ALA A 248 0.86 -1.36 4.52
CA ALA A 248 0.81 -0.35 3.47
C ALA A 248 -0.63 -0.01 3.03
N GLY A 249 -1.61 -0.86 3.37
CA GLY A 249 -3.01 -0.66 2.99
C GLY A 249 -3.30 -0.92 1.52
N VAL A 250 -2.39 -1.60 0.81
CA VAL A 250 -2.52 -1.89 -0.62
C VAL A 250 -3.46 -3.06 -0.92
N ILE A 251 -3.50 -4.04 -0.03
CA ILE A 251 -4.34 -5.24 -0.15
C ILE A 251 -4.99 -5.52 1.20
N SER A 252 -6.30 -5.73 1.19
CA SER A 252 -7.04 -6.13 2.38
C SER A 252 -6.75 -7.59 2.75
N VAL A 253 -6.58 -7.89 4.03
CA VAL A 253 -6.13 -9.20 4.52
C VAL A 253 -6.97 -10.38 4.02
N HIS A 254 -8.30 -10.20 3.88
CA HIS A 254 -9.22 -11.23 3.42
C HIS A 254 -9.05 -11.63 1.94
N ARG A 255 -8.28 -10.85 1.17
CA ARG A 255 -7.92 -11.14 -0.23
C ARG A 255 -6.56 -11.82 -0.36
N ILE A 256 -5.91 -12.09 0.77
CA ILE A 256 -4.64 -12.80 0.83
C ILE A 256 -4.93 -14.24 1.24
N THR A 257 -4.45 -15.19 0.43
CA THR A 257 -4.51 -16.62 0.74
C THR A 257 -3.10 -17.18 0.84
N ALA A 258 -2.81 -17.94 1.90
CA ALA A 258 -1.50 -18.59 2.07
C ALA A 258 -1.67 -20.08 2.32
N SER A 259 -0.83 -20.90 1.67
CA SER A 259 -0.76 -22.35 1.90
C SER A 259 0.53 -22.80 2.56
N SER A 260 0.40 -23.77 3.48
CA SER A 260 1.53 -24.52 4.04
C SER A 260 1.06 -25.90 4.51
N PRO A 261 1.83 -26.98 4.26
CA PRO A 261 1.52 -28.30 4.79
C PRO A 261 1.72 -28.38 6.31
N ASP A 262 2.61 -27.55 6.87
CA ASP A 262 2.85 -27.46 8.31
C ASP A 262 2.04 -26.30 8.90
N THR A 263 1.10 -26.63 9.78
CA THR A 263 0.18 -25.68 10.43
C THR A 263 0.68 -25.14 11.76
N ASP A 264 1.70 -25.77 12.34
CA ASP A 264 2.16 -25.48 13.71
C ASP A 264 3.29 -24.43 13.71
N LEU A 265 3.69 -23.95 12.54
CA LEU A 265 4.70 -22.92 12.39
C LEU A 265 4.26 -21.61 13.07
N PRO A 266 5.16 -20.94 13.84
CA PRO A 266 4.87 -19.63 14.42
C PRO A 266 4.43 -18.57 13.39
N THR A 267 4.94 -18.67 12.16
CA THR A 267 4.56 -17.80 11.04
C THR A 267 3.12 -18.02 10.59
N VAL A 268 2.64 -19.27 10.59
CA VAL A 268 1.24 -19.61 10.30
C VAL A 268 0.31 -19.07 11.38
N ALA A 269 0.66 -19.25 12.65
CA ALA A 269 -0.09 -18.64 13.76
C ALA A 269 -0.14 -17.10 13.62
N GLY A 270 0.97 -16.48 13.22
CA GLY A 270 1.05 -15.04 12.93
C GLY A 270 0.14 -14.61 11.76
N LEU A 271 0.13 -15.36 10.66
CA LEU A 271 -0.74 -15.08 9.49
C LEU A 271 -2.22 -15.22 9.85
N ARG A 272 -2.61 -16.27 10.58
CA ARG A 272 -3.98 -16.47 11.06
C ARG A 272 -4.43 -15.33 11.98
N LYS A 273 -3.55 -14.88 12.89
CA LYS A 273 -3.83 -13.74 13.78
C LYS A 273 -4.07 -12.43 13.03
N MET A 274 -3.47 -12.26 11.85
CA MET A 274 -3.72 -11.08 10.99
C MET A 274 -5.06 -11.15 10.25
N GLY A 275 -5.69 -12.33 10.15
CA GLY A 275 -6.93 -12.54 9.40
C GLY A 275 -6.72 -13.00 7.95
N VAL A 276 -5.56 -13.58 7.64
CA VAL A 276 -5.23 -14.14 6.32
C VAL A 276 -5.98 -15.44 6.12
N ASN A 277 -6.50 -15.68 4.91
CA ASN A 277 -7.07 -16.98 4.56
C ASN A 277 -5.95 -18.01 4.52
N PHE A 278 -6.00 -19.00 5.40
CA PHE A 278 -4.99 -20.05 5.46
C PHE A 278 -5.58 -21.39 5.01
N THR A 279 -4.86 -22.10 4.15
CA THR A 279 -5.22 -23.44 3.67
C THR A 279 -4.01 -24.37 3.69
N THR A 280 -4.24 -25.67 3.62
CA THR A 280 -3.18 -26.67 3.39
C THR A 280 -3.07 -27.07 1.92
N SER A 281 -4.01 -26.64 1.07
CA SER A 281 -4.04 -26.97 -0.36
C SER A 281 -3.42 -25.86 -1.20
N ASN A 282 -2.38 -26.19 -1.97
CA ASN A 282 -1.79 -25.23 -2.92
C ASN A 282 -2.77 -24.87 -4.04
N LYS A 283 -3.60 -25.83 -4.47
CA LYS A 283 -4.63 -25.64 -5.51
C LYS A 283 -5.67 -24.61 -5.12
N GLU A 284 -6.13 -24.65 -3.88
CA GLU A 284 -7.09 -23.66 -3.37
C GLU A 284 -6.47 -22.24 -3.36
N THR A 285 -5.18 -22.12 -3.00
CA THR A 285 -4.46 -20.85 -3.09
C THR A 285 -4.42 -20.34 -4.52
N VAL A 286 -4.13 -21.20 -5.51
CA VAL A 286 -4.13 -20.81 -6.93
C VAL A 286 -5.50 -20.30 -7.35
N GLN A 287 -6.57 -21.07 -7.12
CA GLN A 287 -7.92 -20.72 -7.53
C GLN A 287 -8.42 -19.38 -6.96
N LYS A 288 -7.95 -19.00 -5.76
CA LYS A 288 -8.36 -17.77 -5.06
C LYS A 288 -7.47 -16.55 -5.36
N SER A 289 -6.49 -16.68 -6.24
CA SER A 289 -5.46 -15.66 -6.43
C SER A 289 -5.33 -15.23 -7.89
N ASP A 290 -4.94 -13.97 -8.10
CA ASP A 290 -4.56 -13.44 -9.40
C ASP A 290 -3.03 -13.32 -9.50
N VAL A 291 -2.37 -12.91 -8.41
CA VAL A 291 -0.90 -12.91 -8.29
C VAL A 291 -0.47 -13.98 -7.30
N LEU A 292 0.37 -14.91 -7.74
CA LEU A 292 0.78 -16.09 -6.97
C LEU A 292 2.27 -16.03 -6.65
N PHE A 293 2.60 -15.76 -5.40
CA PHE A 293 3.98 -15.79 -4.90
C PHE A 293 4.40 -17.22 -4.53
N LEU A 294 5.49 -17.69 -5.15
CA LEU A 294 6.15 -18.94 -4.77
C LEU A 294 7.20 -18.64 -3.70
N ALA A 295 6.82 -18.81 -2.43
CA ALA A 295 7.62 -18.52 -1.24
C ALA A 295 8.10 -19.81 -0.52
N VAL A 296 8.38 -20.86 -1.29
CA VAL A 296 8.95 -22.13 -0.81
C VAL A 296 10.45 -22.17 -1.04
N LYS A 297 11.12 -23.19 -0.47
CA LYS A 297 12.55 -23.42 -0.71
C LYS A 297 12.80 -23.80 -2.18
N PRO A 298 13.97 -23.48 -2.76
CA PRO A 298 14.26 -23.72 -4.18
C PRO A 298 13.98 -25.15 -4.66
N HIS A 299 14.43 -26.16 -3.90
CA HIS A 299 14.22 -27.57 -4.25
C HIS A 299 12.75 -28.04 -4.18
N ILE A 300 11.84 -27.25 -3.61
CA ILE A 300 10.41 -27.58 -3.51
C ILE A 300 9.65 -27.05 -4.73
N ILE A 301 10.19 -26.06 -5.44
CA ILE A 301 9.53 -25.43 -6.60
C ILE A 301 9.13 -26.44 -7.68
N PRO A 302 10.00 -27.37 -8.13
CA PRO A 302 9.63 -28.36 -9.14
C PRO A 302 8.34 -29.14 -8.80
N PHE A 303 8.23 -29.61 -7.55
CA PHE A 303 7.09 -30.39 -7.08
C PHE A 303 5.81 -29.55 -6.98
N VAL A 304 5.93 -28.30 -6.53
CA VAL A 304 4.80 -27.37 -6.46
C VAL A 304 4.28 -27.04 -7.85
N LEU A 305 5.17 -26.81 -8.82
CA LEU A 305 4.78 -26.53 -10.21
C LEU A 305 4.07 -27.72 -10.86
N ASP A 306 4.52 -28.95 -10.61
CA ASP A 306 3.85 -30.16 -11.09
C ASP A 306 2.46 -30.33 -10.45
N GLU A 307 2.31 -29.94 -9.18
CA GLU A 307 1.02 -30.02 -8.45
C GLU A 307 -0.01 -29.01 -8.98
N ILE A 308 0.40 -27.75 -9.16
CA ILE A 308 -0.51 -26.63 -9.48
C ILE A 308 -0.61 -26.33 -10.97
N GLY A 309 0.31 -26.83 -11.79
CA GLY A 309 0.38 -26.55 -13.23
C GLY A 309 -0.94 -26.69 -13.97
N PRO A 310 -1.75 -27.76 -13.74
CA PRO A 310 -3.07 -27.91 -14.35
C PRO A 310 -4.10 -26.85 -13.96
N ASP A 311 -3.95 -26.26 -12.76
CA ASP A 311 -4.89 -25.28 -12.19
C ASP A 311 -4.51 -23.83 -12.56
N ILE A 312 -3.35 -23.61 -13.19
CA ILE A 312 -2.96 -22.29 -13.71
C ILE A 312 -3.84 -21.92 -14.89
N GLU A 313 -4.23 -20.64 -14.94
CA GLU A 313 -5.05 -19.99 -15.97
C GLU A 313 -4.41 -18.68 -16.41
N ASP A 314 -4.84 -18.13 -17.55
CA ASP A 314 -4.22 -16.97 -18.22
C ASP A 314 -4.25 -15.68 -17.37
N ARG A 315 -5.13 -15.60 -16.37
CA ARG A 315 -5.18 -14.48 -15.42
C ARG A 315 -4.01 -14.46 -14.43
N HIS A 316 -3.37 -15.61 -14.18
CA HIS A 316 -2.43 -15.75 -13.07
C HIS A 316 -1.06 -15.19 -13.44
N LEU A 317 -0.54 -14.32 -12.59
CA LEU A 317 0.85 -13.89 -12.60
C LEU A 317 1.63 -14.67 -11.55
N ILE A 318 2.61 -15.46 -11.99
CA ILE A 318 3.41 -16.31 -11.10
C ILE A 318 4.70 -15.58 -10.76
N VAL A 319 4.90 -15.28 -9.48
CA VAL A 319 6.06 -14.55 -8.97
C VAL A 319 6.90 -15.47 -8.12
N SER A 320 8.07 -15.88 -8.63
CA SER A 320 8.99 -16.74 -7.88
C SER A 320 9.91 -15.93 -6.99
N CYS A 321 9.88 -16.22 -5.68
CA CYS A 321 10.81 -15.65 -4.70
C CYS A 321 11.95 -16.62 -4.34
N ALA A 322 12.05 -17.75 -5.03
CA ALA A 322 13.00 -18.81 -4.69
C ALA A 322 14.40 -18.49 -5.20
N ALA A 323 15.38 -18.43 -4.29
CA ALA A 323 16.77 -18.16 -4.61
C ALA A 323 17.35 -19.20 -5.60
N GLY A 324 17.95 -18.72 -6.69
CA GLY A 324 18.56 -19.56 -7.71
C GLY A 324 17.59 -20.34 -8.60
N VAL A 325 16.28 -20.08 -8.56
CA VAL A 325 15.34 -20.72 -9.50
C VAL A 325 15.09 -19.79 -10.67
N THR A 326 15.48 -20.22 -11.88
CA THR A 326 15.39 -19.39 -13.08
C THR A 326 13.98 -19.30 -13.64
N ILE A 327 13.67 -18.20 -14.33
CA ILE A 327 12.43 -18.04 -15.10
C ILE A 327 12.29 -19.20 -16.09
N GLY A 328 13.35 -19.49 -16.85
CA GLY A 328 13.35 -20.57 -17.85
C GLY A 328 13.02 -21.96 -17.27
N SER A 329 13.47 -22.27 -16.05
CA SER A 329 13.13 -23.54 -15.38
C SER A 329 11.63 -23.65 -15.03
N ILE A 330 11.03 -22.53 -14.62
CA ILE A 330 9.62 -22.45 -14.24
C ILE A 330 8.74 -22.50 -15.48
N GLU A 331 9.05 -21.68 -16.49
CA GLU A 331 8.33 -21.65 -17.76
C GLU A 331 8.36 -23.01 -18.44
N LYS A 332 9.51 -23.70 -18.47
CA LYS A 332 9.64 -25.05 -19.06
C LYS A 332 8.70 -26.07 -18.43
N LYS A 333 8.48 -26.03 -17.11
CA LYS A 333 7.52 -26.91 -16.43
C LYS A 333 6.08 -26.51 -16.71
N LEU A 334 5.77 -25.23 -16.58
CA LEU A 334 4.41 -24.73 -16.77
C LEU A 334 3.92 -24.83 -18.21
N MET A 335 4.83 -24.74 -19.19
CA MET A 335 4.53 -24.92 -20.62
C MET A 335 3.97 -26.30 -20.97
N GLN A 336 4.15 -27.30 -20.09
CA GLN A 336 3.53 -28.62 -20.26
C GLN A 336 2.00 -28.58 -20.06
N HIS A 337 1.50 -27.56 -19.34
CA HIS A 337 0.08 -27.38 -19.02
C HIS A 337 -0.53 -26.15 -19.69
N ARG A 338 0.25 -25.08 -19.90
CA ARG A 338 -0.21 -23.80 -20.45
C ARG A 338 0.78 -23.22 -21.45
N PRO A 339 0.36 -22.81 -22.66
CA PRO A 339 1.30 -22.38 -23.70
C PRO A 339 2.01 -21.05 -23.41
N SER A 340 1.42 -20.16 -22.61
CA SER A 340 1.95 -18.82 -22.35
C SER A 340 1.86 -18.45 -20.86
N PRO A 341 2.63 -19.12 -19.97
CA PRO A 341 2.58 -18.84 -18.54
C PRO A 341 3.25 -17.51 -18.22
N LYS A 342 2.55 -16.60 -17.53
CA LYS A 342 3.09 -15.33 -17.07
C LYS A 342 3.95 -15.54 -15.82
N VAL A 343 5.26 -15.52 -15.99
CA VAL A 343 6.23 -15.76 -14.91
C VAL A 343 7.10 -14.53 -14.69
N MET A 344 7.39 -14.24 -13.43
CA MET A 344 8.39 -13.27 -13.00
C MET A 344 9.26 -13.87 -11.92
N ARG A 345 10.53 -13.49 -11.92
CA ARG A 345 11.46 -13.83 -10.85
C ARG A 345 11.71 -12.58 -10.03
N LEU A 346 11.57 -12.70 -8.71
CA LEU A 346 11.71 -11.61 -7.78
C LEU A 346 12.72 -12.01 -6.69
N MET A 347 13.56 -11.05 -6.31
CA MET A 347 14.39 -11.17 -5.13
C MET A 347 14.11 -9.99 -4.20
N THR A 348 13.79 -10.29 -2.95
CA THR A 348 13.52 -9.30 -1.90
C THR A 348 14.14 -9.75 -0.59
N ASN A 349 13.97 -8.94 0.47
CA ASN A 349 14.55 -9.20 1.77
C ASN A 349 13.54 -8.98 2.91
N THR A 350 13.86 -9.45 4.12
CA THR A 350 12.95 -9.40 5.27
C THR A 350 12.53 -7.99 5.75
N PRO A 351 13.32 -6.91 5.53
CA PRO A 351 12.89 -5.53 5.81
C PRO A 351 11.59 -5.05 5.13
N VAL A 352 11.02 -5.79 4.17
CA VAL A 352 9.65 -5.53 3.66
C VAL A 352 8.60 -5.46 4.77
N VAL A 353 8.84 -6.12 5.91
CA VAL A 353 7.95 -6.08 7.08
C VAL A 353 7.81 -4.69 7.71
N VAL A 354 8.82 -3.83 7.54
CA VAL A 354 8.83 -2.42 7.97
C VAL A 354 8.75 -1.45 6.79
N ARG A 355 8.44 -1.97 5.59
CA ARG A 355 8.30 -1.21 4.34
C ARG A 355 9.60 -0.53 3.85
N GLU A 356 10.74 -1.07 4.25
CA GLU A 356 12.08 -0.64 3.81
C GLU A 356 12.80 -1.80 3.13
N GLY A 357 12.03 -2.63 2.40
CA GLY A 357 12.57 -3.72 1.61
C GLY A 357 13.41 -3.23 0.44
N ALA A 358 14.33 -4.07 -0.04
CA ALA A 358 15.03 -3.85 -1.30
C ALA A 358 14.70 -5.01 -2.23
N THR A 359 13.95 -4.71 -3.29
CA THR A 359 13.41 -5.69 -4.22
C THR A 359 13.92 -5.43 -5.62
N VAL A 360 14.28 -6.49 -6.33
CA VAL A 360 14.47 -6.46 -7.77
C VAL A 360 13.62 -7.55 -8.41
N TYR A 361 13.21 -7.35 -9.66
CA TYR A 361 12.51 -8.37 -10.42
C TYR A 361 12.98 -8.42 -11.87
N ALA A 362 12.82 -9.59 -12.48
CA ALA A 362 13.01 -9.82 -13.91
C ALA A 362 11.71 -10.37 -14.51
N THR A 363 11.39 -9.94 -15.72
CA THR A 363 10.18 -10.31 -16.46
C THR A 363 10.44 -11.55 -17.31
N GLY A 364 9.47 -12.47 -17.33
CA GLY A 364 9.56 -13.69 -18.15
C GLY A 364 9.12 -13.48 -19.59
N THR A 365 9.28 -14.53 -20.40
CA THR A 365 9.08 -14.49 -21.86
C THR A 365 7.67 -14.10 -22.25
N HIS A 366 6.68 -14.48 -21.44
CA HIS A 366 5.26 -14.27 -21.71
C HIS A 366 4.60 -13.23 -20.79
N ALA A 367 5.38 -12.55 -19.95
CA ALA A 367 4.86 -11.48 -19.10
C ALA A 367 4.62 -10.21 -19.92
N GLU A 368 3.49 -9.54 -19.69
CA GLU A 368 3.18 -8.28 -20.35
C GLU A 368 3.80 -7.10 -19.58
N VAL A 369 4.04 -5.97 -20.26
CA VAL A 369 4.56 -4.75 -19.63
C VAL A 369 3.69 -4.28 -18.46
N GLU A 370 2.36 -4.44 -18.59
CA GLU A 370 1.40 -4.11 -17.54
C GLU A 370 1.56 -4.98 -16.28
N ASP A 371 1.95 -6.24 -16.46
CA ASP A 371 2.18 -7.15 -15.33
C ASP A 371 3.43 -6.69 -14.54
N GLY A 372 4.48 -6.23 -15.24
CA GLY A 372 5.71 -5.73 -14.61
C GLY A 372 5.43 -4.48 -13.77
N GLN A 373 4.68 -3.53 -14.35
CA GLN A 373 4.23 -2.32 -13.64
C GLN A 373 3.36 -2.64 -12.43
N LEU A 374 2.49 -3.66 -12.51
CA LEU A 374 1.68 -4.11 -11.38
C LEU A 374 2.57 -4.64 -10.24
N LEU A 375 3.55 -5.48 -10.56
CA LEU A 375 4.47 -6.03 -9.57
C LEU A 375 5.34 -4.93 -8.93
N GLU A 376 5.85 -4.00 -9.74
CA GLU A 376 6.63 -2.86 -9.28
C GLU A 376 5.82 -1.96 -8.34
N GLN A 377 4.57 -1.65 -8.66
CA GLN A 377 3.67 -0.88 -7.78
C GLN A 377 3.37 -1.62 -6.48
N LEU A 378 3.11 -2.94 -6.56
CA LEU A 378 2.83 -3.77 -5.39
C LEU A 378 4.04 -3.82 -4.45
N MET A 379 5.22 -4.11 -4.99
CA MET A 379 6.46 -4.22 -4.23
C MET A 379 7.00 -2.87 -3.78
N GLY A 380 6.76 -1.81 -4.54
CA GLY A 380 7.07 -0.42 -4.18
C GLY A 380 6.34 0.06 -2.92
N SER A 381 5.21 -0.57 -2.57
CA SER A 381 4.49 -0.26 -1.31
C SER A 381 5.21 -0.72 -0.03
N VAL A 382 6.12 -1.70 -0.18
CA VAL A 382 6.87 -2.35 0.90
C VAL A 382 8.39 -2.10 0.83
N GLY A 383 8.84 -1.20 -0.03
CA GLY A 383 10.23 -0.79 -0.11
C GLY A 383 10.63 -0.32 -1.51
N TYR A 384 11.94 -0.27 -1.75
CA TYR A 384 12.52 -0.03 -3.07
C TYR A 384 12.24 -1.22 -3.99
N CYS A 385 11.83 -0.94 -5.24
CA CYS A 385 11.62 -1.93 -6.28
C CYS A 385 12.10 -1.38 -7.63
N THR A 386 12.77 -2.22 -8.42
CA THR A 386 13.20 -1.89 -9.79
C THR A 386 13.29 -3.16 -10.62
N GLU A 387 13.07 -3.03 -11.93
CA GLU A 387 13.37 -4.08 -12.90
C GLU A 387 14.89 -4.21 -13.11
N VAL A 388 15.35 -5.45 -13.29
CA VAL A 388 16.74 -5.80 -13.64
C VAL A 388 16.76 -6.99 -14.59
N GLU A 389 17.88 -7.17 -15.29
CA GLU A 389 18.14 -8.41 -16.02
C GLU A 389 18.27 -9.60 -15.06
N GLU A 390 17.80 -10.79 -15.49
CA GLU A 390 17.73 -11.97 -14.61
C GLU A 390 19.10 -12.40 -14.07
N ASP A 391 20.16 -12.23 -14.86
CA ASP A 391 21.55 -12.59 -14.50
C ASP A 391 22.12 -11.75 -13.35
N LEU A 392 21.54 -10.57 -13.08
CA LEU A 392 21.91 -9.71 -11.97
C LEU A 392 21.23 -10.10 -10.65
N ILE A 393 20.21 -10.96 -10.66
CA ILE A 393 19.47 -11.34 -9.45
C ILE A 393 20.34 -12.10 -8.45
N ASP A 394 21.27 -12.94 -8.91
CA ASP A 394 22.17 -13.68 -8.01
C ASP A 394 23.16 -12.76 -7.28
N PRO A 395 23.85 -11.81 -7.95
CA PRO A 395 24.59 -10.74 -7.27
C PRO A 395 23.74 -9.93 -6.28
N VAL A 396 22.51 -9.57 -6.66
CA VAL A 396 21.60 -8.81 -5.78
C VAL A 396 21.25 -9.61 -4.53
N THR A 397 21.10 -10.93 -4.64
CA THR A 397 20.88 -11.83 -3.49
C THR A 397 22.03 -11.74 -2.47
N GLY A 398 23.27 -11.66 -2.95
CA GLY A 398 24.45 -11.49 -2.10
C GLY A 398 24.53 -10.12 -1.43
N LEU A 399 24.03 -9.07 -2.08
CA LEU A 399 24.06 -7.71 -1.56
C LEU A 399 22.85 -7.37 -0.69
N SER A 400 21.65 -7.27 -1.28
CA SER A 400 20.45 -6.79 -0.61
C SER A 400 19.63 -7.91 0.04
N GLY A 401 19.67 -9.13 -0.50
CA GLY A 401 19.03 -10.30 0.08
C GLY A 401 19.66 -10.70 1.42
N SER A 402 20.98 -10.86 1.42
CA SER A 402 21.79 -11.21 2.60
C SER A 402 22.19 -10.01 3.45
N GLY A 403 22.16 -8.80 2.88
CA GLY A 403 22.52 -7.53 3.51
C GLY A 403 21.98 -7.29 4.92
N PRO A 404 20.68 -7.55 5.19
CA PRO A 404 20.13 -7.38 6.53
C PRO A 404 20.85 -8.21 7.59
N ALA A 405 21.30 -9.43 7.26
CA ALA A 405 22.07 -10.25 8.19
C ALA A 405 23.43 -9.60 8.53
N TYR A 406 24.11 -9.03 7.54
CA TYR A 406 25.36 -8.29 7.74
C TYR A 406 25.14 -7.09 8.66
N ALA A 407 24.05 -6.34 8.46
CA ALA A 407 23.69 -5.20 9.29
C ALA A 407 23.37 -5.62 10.73
N PHE A 408 22.62 -6.71 10.95
CA PHE A 408 22.33 -7.21 12.29
C PHE A 408 23.60 -7.64 13.03
N THR A 409 24.51 -8.36 12.35
CA THR A 409 25.83 -8.72 12.92
C THR A 409 26.63 -7.47 13.29
N ALA A 410 26.63 -6.45 12.43
CA ALA A 410 27.34 -5.20 12.71
C ALA A 410 26.74 -4.44 13.91
N VAL A 411 25.41 -4.33 14.02
CA VAL A 411 24.76 -3.64 15.15
C VAL A 411 25.04 -4.37 16.47
N ASP A 412 25.03 -5.70 16.46
CA ASP A 412 25.31 -6.49 17.66
C ASP A 412 26.76 -6.28 18.14
N ALA A 413 27.73 -6.28 17.21
CA ALA A 413 29.13 -6.01 17.50
C ALA A 413 29.39 -4.55 17.94
N LEU A 414 28.72 -3.57 17.32
CA LEU A 414 28.77 -2.17 17.75
C LEU A 414 28.20 -2.00 19.16
N ALA A 415 27.14 -2.72 19.49
CA ALA A 415 26.56 -2.71 20.82
C ALA A 415 27.50 -3.34 21.85
N ASP A 416 28.23 -4.41 21.51
CA ASP A 416 29.27 -4.99 22.38
C ASP A 416 30.40 -3.99 22.63
N GLY A 417 30.85 -3.29 21.58
CA GLY A 417 31.81 -2.21 21.68
C GLY A 417 31.33 -1.08 22.60
N GLY A 418 30.08 -0.65 22.46
CA GLY A 418 29.47 0.36 23.32
C GLY A 418 29.40 -0.07 24.80
N VAL A 419 29.03 -1.32 25.06
CA VAL A 419 29.01 -1.89 26.42
C VAL A 419 30.41 -1.97 27.01
N LYS A 420 31.42 -2.37 26.21
CA LYS A 420 32.83 -2.38 26.63
C LYS A 420 33.32 -0.99 27.05
N MET A 421 32.76 0.07 26.46
CA MET A 421 33.05 1.47 26.81
C MET A 421 32.12 2.05 27.88
N GLY A 422 31.28 1.23 28.51
CA GLY A 422 30.45 1.60 29.66
C GLY A 422 28.99 1.95 29.36
N LEU A 423 28.51 1.78 28.12
CA LEU A 423 27.10 2.02 27.80
C LEU A 423 26.20 0.86 28.26
N PRO A 424 24.97 1.13 28.75
CA PRO A 424 23.97 0.10 28.94
C PRO A 424 23.60 -0.59 27.61
N ARG A 425 23.47 -1.93 27.61
CA ARG A 425 23.21 -2.72 26.39
C ARG A 425 22.04 -2.19 25.56
N ARG A 426 20.91 -1.89 26.20
CA ARG A 426 19.70 -1.38 25.53
C ARG A 426 19.95 -0.05 24.81
N LEU A 427 20.74 0.84 25.41
CA LEU A 427 21.10 2.12 24.80
C LEU A 427 22.08 1.91 23.64
N ALA A 428 23.10 1.07 23.82
CA ALA A 428 24.11 0.78 22.81
C ALA A 428 23.49 0.19 21.52
N VAL A 429 22.59 -0.80 21.64
CA VAL A 429 21.86 -1.37 20.49
C VAL A 429 21.06 -0.30 19.76
N ARG A 430 20.33 0.54 20.50
CA ARG A 430 19.47 1.57 19.89
C ARG A 430 20.28 2.64 19.17
N LEU A 431 21.40 3.09 19.75
CA LEU A 431 22.29 4.07 19.13
C LEU A 431 22.96 3.49 17.88
N GLY A 432 23.44 2.24 17.93
CA GLY A 432 24.02 1.56 16.77
C GLY A 432 23.03 1.43 15.61
N ALA A 433 21.81 0.94 15.89
CA ALA A 433 20.76 0.83 14.88
C ALA A 433 20.38 2.19 14.28
N GLN A 434 20.23 3.24 15.11
CA GLN A 434 19.89 4.58 14.66
C GLN A 434 21.01 5.19 13.79
N ALA A 435 22.28 4.96 14.13
CA ALA A 435 23.43 5.43 13.36
C ALA A 435 23.45 4.80 11.96
N LEU A 436 23.22 3.49 11.85
CA LEU A 436 23.17 2.80 10.56
C LEU A 436 21.98 3.28 9.71
N LEU A 437 20.79 3.42 10.31
CA LEU A 437 19.61 3.94 9.62
C LEU A 437 19.86 5.36 9.08
N GLY A 438 20.41 6.25 9.91
CA GLY A 438 20.71 7.62 9.51
C GLY A 438 21.74 7.70 8.39
N ALA A 439 22.84 6.94 8.49
CA ALA A 439 23.87 6.91 7.47
C ALA A 439 23.35 6.37 6.12
N ALA A 440 22.55 5.30 6.15
CA ALA A 440 21.93 4.75 4.95
C ALA A 440 20.97 5.77 4.31
N ARG A 441 20.13 6.44 5.12
CA ARG A 441 19.20 7.46 4.62
C ARG A 441 19.94 8.65 3.99
N MET A 442 21.00 9.13 4.63
CA MET A 442 21.84 10.21 4.08
C MET A 442 22.42 9.85 2.71
N LEU A 443 22.84 8.60 2.52
CA LEU A 443 23.36 8.14 1.24
C LEU A 443 22.26 8.03 0.17
N LEU A 444 21.07 7.54 0.53
CA LEU A 444 19.95 7.40 -0.41
C LEU A 444 19.37 8.75 -0.87
N ASP A 445 19.39 9.76 0.00
CA ASP A 445 18.89 11.12 -0.30
C ASP A 445 19.96 12.03 -0.94
N SER A 446 21.20 11.55 -1.10
CA SER A 446 22.33 12.33 -1.60
C SER A 446 22.87 11.77 -2.91
N GLU A 447 23.34 12.64 -3.80
CA GLU A 447 24.10 12.24 -4.99
C GLU A 447 25.61 12.07 -4.71
N GLN A 448 26.06 12.27 -3.47
CA GLN A 448 27.46 12.19 -3.09
C GLN A 448 27.95 10.74 -2.99
N HIS A 449 29.19 10.50 -3.41
CA HIS A 449 29.86 9.21 -3.21
C HIS A 449 30.01 8.88 -1.71
N PRO A 450 29.83 7.61 -1.27
CA PRO A 450 29.93 7.24 0.15
C PRO A 450 31.28 7.56 0.79
N GLY A 451 32.36 7.58 0.01
CA GLY A 451 33.68 8.04 0.46
C GLY A 451 33.69 9.52 0.88
N GLN A 452 32.94 10.37 0.17
CA GLN A 452 32.82 11.78 0.49
C GLN A 452 31.99 11.99 1.77
N LEU A 453 30.87 11.27 1.92
CA LEU A 453 30.08 11.33 3.16
C LEU A 453 30.89 10.87 4.38
N LYS A 454 31.73 9.84 4.20
CA LYS A 454 32.70 9.41 5.22
C LYS A 454 33.68 10.54 5.59
N ASP A 455 34.24 11.23 4.60
CA ASP A 455 35.19 12.33 4.83
C ASP A 455 34.52 13.51 5.55
N ASN A 456 33.27 13.83 5.21
CA ASN A 456 32.50 14.89 5.87
C ASN A 456 32.28 14.65 7.38
N VAL A 457 32.32 13.39 7.84
CA VAL A 457 32.22 13.02 9.26
C VAL A 457 33.59 13.00 9.97
N CYS A 458 34.69 12.96 9.20
CA CYS A 458 36.04 12.83 9.73
C CYS A 458 36.73 14.19 9.91
N SER A 459 36.71 14.73 11.12
CA SER A 459 37.53 15.90 11.45
C SER A 459 39.03 15.53 11.52
N PRO A 460 39.96 16.39 11.03
CA PRO A 460 41.39 16.17 11.16
C PRO A 460 41.82 15.90 12.61
N GLY A 461 42.52 14.79 12.86
CA GLY A 461 42.95 14.38 14.20
C GLY A 461 41.81 13.89 15.13
N GLY A 462 40.58 13.80 14.63
CA GLY A 462 39.40 13.43 15.43
C GLY A 462 39.31 11.95 15.79
N ALA A 463 38.32 11.60 16.60
CA ALA A 463 38.08 10.22 17.05
C ALA A 463 37.69 9.28 15.88
N THR A 464 36.89 9.76 14.93
CA THR A 464 36.38 8.95 13.80
C THR A 464 37.50 8.41 12.92
N ILE A 465 38.50 9.23 12.58
CA ILE A 465 39.58 8.79 11.68
C ILE A 465 40.48 7.73 12.35
N HIS A 466 40.66 7.79 13.67
CA HIS A 466 41.37 6.75 14.43
C HIS A 466 40.59 5.42 14.44
N ALA A 467 39.26 5.48 14.60
CA ALA A 467 38.42 4.28 14.53
C ALA A 467 38.45 3.65 13.13
N LEU A 468 38.35 4.46 12.08
CA LEU A 468 38.46 3.99 10.69
C LEU A 468 39.82 3.34 10.42
N HIS A 469 40.93 3.90 10.92
CA HIS A 469 42.25 3.30 10.74
C HIS A 469 42.33 1.85 11.27
N VAL A 470 41.74 1.57 12.44
CA VAL A 470 41.68 0.22 13.01
C VAL A 470 40.80 -0.71 12.17
N MET A 471 39.66 -0.22 11.67
CA MET A 471 38.80 -0.99 10.77
C MET A 471 39.52 -1.38 9.48
N GLU A 472 40.27 -0.45 8.89
CA GLU A 472 41.05 -0.72 7.67
C GLU A 472 42.22 -1.67 7.96
N SER A 473 42.89 -1.56 9.11
CA SER A 473 43.96 -2.49 9.52
C SER A 473 43.45 -3.92 9.67
N GLY A 474 42.19 -4.10 10.05
CA GLY A 474 41.53 -5.41 10.12
C GLY A 474 40.94 -5.92 8.80
N GLY A 475 41.08 -5.19 7.70
CA GLY A 475 40.52 -5.59 6.41
C GLY A 475 38.98 -5.55 6.36
N PHE A 476 38.34 -4.59 7.05
CA PHE A 476 36.88 -4.52 7.13
C PHE A 476 36.19 -4.55 5.75
N ARG A 477 36.72 -3.85 4.76
CA ARG A 477 36.17 -3.81 3.40
C ARG A 477 36.23 -5.15 2.69
N SER A 478 37.36 -5.87 2.80
CA SER A 478 37.52 -7.15 2.13
C SER A 478 36.57 -8.20 2.69
N LEU A 479 36.27 -8.18 4.00
CA LEU A 479 35.29 -9.08 4.61
C LEU A 479 33.88 -8.88 4.03
N LEU A 480 33.45 -7.63 3.80
CA LEU A 480 32.16 -7.35 3.18
C LEU A 480 32.11 -7.80 1.72
N ILE A 481 33.19 -7.59 0.95
CA ILE A 481 33.30 -8.06 -0.44
C ILE A 481 33.20 -9.60 -0.47
N ASN A 482 33.97 -10.28 0.37
CA ASN A 482 33.96 -11.74 0.45
C ASN A 482 32.58 -12.29 0.88
N ALA A 483 31.86 -11.58 1.75
CA ALA A 483 30.52 -11.99 2.17
C ALA A 483 29.50 -11.93 1.01
N VAL A 484 29.54 -10.86 0.21
CA VAL A 484 28.70 -10.72 -0.99
C VAL A 484 29.05 -11.78 -2.02
N GLU A 485 30.35 -11.99 -2.27
CA GLU A 485 30.85 -13.02 -3.20
C GLU A 485 30.39 -14.41 -2.78
N ALA A 486 30.63 -14.82 -1.53
CA ALA A 486 30.26 -16.13 -1.02
C ALA A 486 28.75 -16.40 -1.10
N SER A 487 27.93 -15.38 -0.82
CA SER A 487 26.48 -15.49 -0.92
C SER A 487 26.00 -15.63 -2.38
N CYS A 488 26.58 -14.86 -3.30
CA CYS A 488 26.32 -14.97 -4.74
C CYS A 488 26.73 -16.35 -5.30
N ILE A 489 27.96 -16.81 -5.01
CA ILE A 489 28.45 -18.13 -5.42
C ILE A 489 27.52 -19.23 -4.91
N ARG A 490 27.14 -19.17 -3.63
CA ARG A 490 26.24 -20.16 -3.05
C ARG A 490 24.86 -20.16 -3.72
N THR A 491 24.36 -19.01 -4.13
CA THR A 491 23.08 -18.90 -4.85
C THR A 491 23.15 -19.60 -6.21
N ARG A 492 24.26 -19.41 -6.95
CA ARG A 492 24.53 -20.12 -8.22
C ARG A 492 24.69 -21.63 -8.03
N GLU A 493 25.33 -22.07 -6.95
CA GLU A 493 25.41 -23.49 -6.61
C GLU A 493 24.01 -24.10 -6.33
N LEU A 494 23.15 -23.36 -5.62
CA LEU A 494 21.78 -23.81 -5.33
C LEU A 494 20.94 -23.93 -6.60
N GLN A 495 21.12 -23.01 -7.55
CA GLN A 495 20.53 -23.09 -8.89
C GLN A 495 20.98 -24.37 -9.61
N PHE A 496 22.29 -24.60 -9.69
CA PHE A 496 22.84 -25.77 -10.36
C PHE A 496 22.35 -27.10 -9.75
N LEU A 497 22.21 -27.15 -8.42
CA LEU A 497 21.65 -28.32 -7.73
C LEU A 497 20.16 -28.50 -8.02
N ALA A 498 19.39 -27.41 -8.13
CA ALA A 498 17.98 -27.46 -8.48
C ALA A 498 17.78 -27.95 -9.93
N ASP A 499 18.60 -27.47 -10.87
CA ASP A 499 18.55 -27.88 -12.28
C ASP A 499 18.86 -29.38 -12.47
N GLN A 500 19.69 -29.97 -11.61
CA GLN A 500 20.00 -31.41 -11.64
C GLN A 500 19.00 -32.29 -10.88
N GLU A 501 17.98 -31.71 -10.23
CA GLU A 501 17.08 -32.39 -9.30
C GLU A 501 17.81 -33.23 -8.22
N LYS A 502 19.10 -32.96 -7.98
CA LYS A 502 19.92 -33.68 -7.00
C LYS A 502 19.74 -33.03 -5.63
N ILE A 503 18.80 -33.56 -4.87
CA ILE A 503 18.53 -33.08 -3.51
C ILE A 503 19.66 -33.52 -2.56
N SER A 504 20.24 -32.57 -1.83
CA SER A 504 21.14 -32.86 -0.71
C SER A 504 20.40 -33.60 0.40
N ALA A 505 20.98 -34.67 0.96
CA ALA A 505 20.39 -35.45 2.05
C ALA A 505 20.04 -34.62 3.31
N ALA A 506 20.71 -33.48 3.51
CA ALA A 506 20.39 -32.53 4.59
C ALA A 506 19.15 -31.66 4.31
N ALA A 507 18.82 -31.40 3.04
CA ALA A 507 17.60 -30.70 2.64
C ALA A 507 16.35 -31.58 2.80
N ILE A 508 16.50 -32.89 2.57
CA ILE A 508 15.44 -33.91 2.77
C ILE A 508 15.09 -34.05 4.26
N LYS A 509 16.07 -34.14 5.15
CA LYS A 509 15.83 -34.30 6.61
C LYS A 509 15.07 -33.15 7.28
N LYS A 510 15.00 -31.97 6.65
CA LYS A 510 14.32 -30.76 7.17
C LYS A 510 13.02 -30.44 6.45
N THR A 511 12.61 -31.28 5.51
CA THR A 511 11.32 -31.18 4.83
C THR A 511 10.49 -32.39 5.23
N THR A 512 9.23 -32.11 5.53
CA THR A 512 8.19 -33.05 5.93
C THR A 512 7.79 -33.99 4.77
N LEU A 513 8.73 -34.35 3.90
CA LEU A 513 8.50 -35.21 2.73
C LEU A 513 8.14 -36.64 3.18
N ASP A 514 8.69 -37.09 4.31
CA ASP A 514 8.35 -38.39 4.91
C ASP A 514 6.91 -38.45 5.45
N LYS A 515 6.29 -37.33 5.86
CA LYS A 515 4.90 -37.36 6.36
C LYS A 515 3.86 -37.26 5.25
N VAL A 516 4.20 -36.62 4.12
CA VAL A 516 3.31 -36.54 2.95
C VAL A 516 3.20 -37.90 2.25
N LEU A 517 4.30 -38.68 2.23
CA LEU A 517 4.30 -40.05 1.72
C LEU A 517 3.63 -41.09 2.65
N GLN A 518 3.18 -40.70 3.85
CA GLN A 518 2.58 -41.61 4.84
C GLN A 518 1.07 -41.42 5.06
N GLN A 519 0.37 -40.61 4.26
CA GLN A 519 -1.10 -40.58 4.30
C GLN A 519 -1.71 -41.76 3.53
N PRO A 520 -2.59 -42.57 4.14
CA PRO A 520 -3.19 -43.73 3.48
C PRO A 520 -4.32 -43.27 2.55
N GLY A 521 -4.10 -43.30 1.24
CA GLY A 521 -5.12 -42.86 0.27
C GLY A 521 -4.88 -43.13 -1.21
N ALA A 522 -3.81 -43.82 -1.62
CA ALA A 522 -3.63 -44.28 -3.00
C ALA A 522 -3.17 -45.73 -2.99
N ALA A 523 -4.12 -46.64 -3.14
CA ALA A 523 -3.86 -48.06 -3.29
C ALA A 523 -3.14 -48.34 -4.62
N GLU A 524 -2.15 -49.23 -4.53
CA GLU A 524 -1.80 -50.28 -5.48
C GLU A 524 -1.75 -49.93 -6.98
N THR A 525 -0.54 -49.76 -7.52
CA THR A 525 -0.03 -50.57 -8.66
C THR A 525 1.47 -50.34 -8.79
N GLY A 526 2.23 -51.43 -8.82
CA GLY A 526 3.63 -51.45 -8.44
C GLY A 526 4.65 -51.10 -9.53
N VAL A 527 5.87 -50.81 -9.07
CA VAL A 527 7.13 -51.18 -9.74
C VAL A 527 8.15 -51.48 -8.64
N GLY A 528 8.70 -52.70 -8.66
CA GLY A 528 9.61 -53.20 -7.64
C GLY A 528 11.02 -52.62 -7.72
N VAL A 529 11.64 -52.43 -6.56
CA VAL A 529 13.09 -52.30 -6.43
C VAL A 529 13.58 -53.51 -5.62
N ARG A 530 14.28 -54.41 -6.31
CA ARG A 530 15.03 -55.51 -5.72
C ARG A 530 16.17 -54.95 -4.85
N THR A 531 16.10 -55.17 -3.54
CA THR A 531 17.28 -55.08 -2.66
C THR A 531 17.77 -56.50 -2.38
N GLY A 532 18.75 -56.93 -3.17
CA GLY A 532 19.57 -58.09 -2.86
C GLY A 532 20.96 -57.63 -2.46
N ILE A 533 21.39 -57.96 -1.23
CA ILE A 533 22.61 -58.71 -0.89
C ILE A 533 22.83 -58.60 0.63
N SER A 534 22.74 -59.77 1.28
CA SER A 534 23.16 -60.07 2.65
C SER A 534 24.68 -60.32 2.68
N LEU A 535 25.33 -60.06 3.83
CA LEU A 535 26.63 -60.56 4.35
C LEU A 535 27.04 -59.55 5.47
N PHE A 536 27.21 -59.83 6.76
CA PHE A 536 27.74 -60.98 7.48
C PHE A 536 27.15 -61.08 8.90
N ASN A 537 26.91 -62.32 9.30
CA ASN A 537 26.69 -62.77 10.67
C ASN A 537 28.06 -63.16 11.27
N SER A 538 28.37 -62.74 12.49
CA SER A 538 29.28 -63.49 13.39
C SER A 538 29.20 -62.98 14.82
N SER A 539 28.33 -63.60 15.59
CA SER A 539 28.50 -63.76 17.04
C SER A 539 29.73 -64.62 17.34
N ARG A 540 30.60 -64.21 18.27
CA ARG A 540 31.35 -65.16 19.12
C ARG A 540 31.66 -64.60 20.50
N HIS A 541 31.40 -65.46 21.48
CA HIS A 541 31.54 -65.32 22.92
C HIS A 541 32.99 -65.17 23.42
N LYS A 542 33.10 -64.50 24.59
CA LYS A 542 33.96 -64.77 25.77
C LYS A 542 35.33 -65.42 25.56
N LYS A 543 36.40 -64.70 25.94
CA LYS A 543 37.05 -64.81 27.25
C LYS A 543 37.93 -63.59 27.50
#